data_AF-D3S588-F1
#
_entry.id   AF-D3S588-F1
#
_cell.length_a   1.000
_cell.length_b   1.000
_cell.length_c   1.000
_cell.angle_alpha   90.00
_cell.angle_beta   90.00
_cell.angle_gamma   90.00
#
_symmetry.space_group_name_H-M   'P 1'
#
loop_
_entity.id
_entity.type
_entity.pdbx_description
1 polymer ?
#
loop_
_entity_poly.entity_id
_entity_poly.type
_entity_poly.pdbx_seq_one_letter_code
_entity_poly.pdbx_strand_id
1 'polypeptide(L)'
;MIELAKNHLKKVLEVCGANRNCPYYPCHFDGQVCLWCYCPFYPCEDEELGEYVERKDGTKIWSCVKCFWIHREDVATEILREILNLTKDKSIDEALKLLDNHELMLKIKEKVKEKYPPNR
;
A
#
# COMPACT_ATOMS: atom_id res chain seq x y z
N MET A 1 9.49 -1.92 -6.46
CA MET A 1 8.30 -1.12 -6.85
C MET A 1 8.46 -0.52 -8.25
N ILE A 2 7.35 -0.29 -8.97
CA ILE A 2 7.38 0.53 -10.20
C ILE A 2 7.57 2.01 -9.86
N GLU A 3 8.06 2.79 -10.82
CA GLU A 3 8.43 4.21 -10.63
C GLU A 3 7.26 5.06 -10.08
N LEU A 4 6.05 4.84 -10.59
CA LEU A 4 4.87 5.58 -10.15
C LEU A 4 4.53 5.33 -8.67
N ALA A 5 4.68 4.09 -8.21
CA ALA A 5 4.48 3.72 -6.81
C ALA A 5 5.58 4.32 -5.91
N LYS A 6 6.83 4.36 -6.39
CA LYS A 6 7.94 5.03 -5.69
C LYS A 6 7.69 6.52 -5.50
N ASN A 7 7.24 7.20 -6.55
CA ASN A 7 6.92 8.63 -6.49
C ASN A 7 5.76 8.94 -5.53
N HIS A 8 4.72 8.09 -5.53
CA HIS A 8 3.64 8.22 -4.56
C HIS A 8 4.12 8.00 -3.12
N LEU A 9 4.91 6.94 -2.87
CA LEU A 9 5.47 6.66 -1.56
C LEU A 9 6.36 7.80 -1.07
N LYS A 10 7.22 8.34 -1.95
CA LYS A 10 8.02 9.54 -1.65
C LYS A 10 7.14 10.68 -1.17
N LYS A 11 6.04 10.95 -1.89
CA LYS A 11 5.13 12.04 -1.53
C LYS A 11 4.46 11.80 -0.18
N VAL A 12 4.04 10.56 0.11
CA VAL A 12 3.47 10.18 1.41
C VAL A 12 4.47 10.42 2.53
N LEU A 13 5.75 10.09 2.35
CA LEU A 13 6.79 10.33 3.35
C LEU A 13 7.07 11.83 3.54
N GLU A 14 7.06 12.63 2.47
CA GLU A 14 7.26 14.08 2.54
C GLU A 14 6.14 14.80 3.30
N VAL A 15 4.89 14.41 3.08
CA VAL A 15 3.71 15.11 3.65
C VAL A 15 3.14 14.42 4.88
N CYS A 16 3.61 13.21 5.21
CA CYS A 16 3.09 12.36 6.28
C CYS A 16 1.54 12.24 6.23
N GLY A 17 0.99 12.02 5.03
CA GLY A 17 -0.47 12.09 4.85
C GLY A 17 -0.96 11.75 3.45
N ALA A 18 -2.29 11.65 3.34
CA ALA A 18 -2.98 11.34 2.10
C ALA A 18 -3.07 12.57 1.18
N ASN A 19 -3.03 12.35 -0.14
CA ASN A 19 -3.29 13.42 -1.10
C ASN A 19 -4.81 13.72 -1.17
N ARG A 20 -5.24 14.82 -0.54
CA ARG A 20 -6.65 15.23 -0.46
C ARG A 20 -7.19 15.93 -1.71
N ASN A 21 -6.32 16.29 -2.67
CA ASN A 21 -6.71 16.95 -3.91
C ASN A 21 -6.81 15.97 -5.10
N CYS A 22 -7.02 14.67 -4.82
CA CYS A 22 -7.09 13.64 -5.84
C CYS A 22 -8.46 13.68 -6.55
N PRO A 23 -8.51 13.88 -7.89
CA PRO A 23 -9.78 13.93 -8.63
C PRO A 23 -10.50 12.58 -8.69
N TYR A 24 -9.83 11.49 -8.30
CA TYR A 24 -10.38 10.14 -8.29
C TYR A 24 -11.03 9.75 -6.95
N TYR A 25 -11.17 10.67 -5.99
CA TYR A 25 -11.79 10.36 -4.70
C TYR A 25 -13.33 10.29 -4.80
N PRO A 26 -14.00 9.24 -4.29
CA PRO A 26 -13.44 7.98 -3.79
C PRO A 26 -13.09 7.01 -4.93
N CYS A 27 -11.96 6.32 -4.81
CA CYS A 27 -11.46 5.36 -5.80
C CYS A 27 -12.10 3.97 -5.68
N HIS A 28 -12.34 3.48 -4.44
CA HIS A 28 -12.86 2.13 -4.19
C HIS A 28 -14.19 2.14 -3.42
N PHE A 29 -14.33 2.94 -2.36
CA PHE A 29 -15.56 3.05 -1.56
C PHE A 29 -15.67 4.39 -0.80
N ASP A 30 -16.88 4.75 -0.38
CA ASP A 30 -17.14 5.95 0.42
C ASP A 30 -16.50 5.87 1.81
N GLY A 31 -15.80 6.93 2.22
CA GLY A 31 -15.08 6.96 3.51
C GLY A 31 -13.71 6.30 3.49
N GLN A 32 -13.20 5.88 2.32
CA GLN A 32 -11.85 5.35 2.21
C GLN A 32 -10.77 6.40 2.54
N VAL A 33 -9.60 5.92 2.98
CA VAL A 33 -8.38 6.72 3.11
C VAL A 33 -7.47 6.49 1.89
N CYS A 34 -7.17 7.57 1.16
CA CYS A 34 -6.29 7.57 -0.02
C CYS A 34 -4.80 7.74 0.32
N LEU A 35 -4.34 7.21 1.45
CA LEU A 35 -2.92 7.25 1.81
C LEU A 35 -2.09 6.37 0.86
N TRP A 36 -2.65 5.21 0.50
CA TRP A 36 -2.01 4.19 -0.33
C TRP A 36 -2.68 4.07 -1.71
N CYS A 37 -2.69 5.15 -2.50
CA CYS A 37 -3.25 5.12 -3.87
C CYS A 37 -2.59 4.04 -4.75
N TYR A 38 -1.29 3.82 -4.55
CA TYR A 38 -0.61 2.62 -4.99
C TYR A 38 -0.37 1.75 -3.77
N CYS A 39 -0.85 0.50 -3.84
CA CYS A 39 -0.62 -0.46 -2.76
C CYS A 39 0.89 -0.67 -2.58
N PRO A 40 1.46 -0.38 -1.40
CA PRO A 40 2.90 -0.54 -1.16
C PRO A 40 3.34 -2.00 -1.15
N PHE A 41 2.39 -2.94 -1.13
CA PHE A 41 2.61 -4.38 -1.07
C PHE A 41 2.45 -5.07 -2.41
N TYR A 42 2.08 -4.35 -3.48
CA TYR A 42 1.77 -4.97 -4.76
C TYR A 42 3.01 -5.60 -5.44
N PRO A 43 2.89 -6.83 -5.97
CA PRO A 43 1.82 -7.79 -5.74
C PRO A 43 1.98 -8.44 -4.36
N CYS A 44 0.90 -8.57 -3.58
CA CYS A 44 0.98 -9.17 -2.25
C CYS A 44 0.63 -10.66 -2.23
N GLU A 45 0.00 -11.14 -3.30
CA GLU A 45 -0.37 -12.55 -3.52
C GLU A 45 -1.19 -13.17 -2.37
N ASP A 46 -1.93 -12.32 -1.67
CA ASP A 46 -2.79 -12.68 -0.55
C ASP A 46 -4.22 -12.85 -1.05
N GLU A 47 -4.68 -14.10 -1.16
CA GLU A 47 -5.99 -14.44 -1.74
C GLU A 47 -7.19 -13.90 -0.94
N GLU A 48 -6.99 -13.45 0.31
CA GLU A 48 -8.03 -12.73 1.06
C GLU A 48 -8.18 -11.27 0.60
N LEU A 49 -7.16 -10.73 -0.08
CA LEU A 49 -7.05 -9.33 -0.49
C LEU A 49 -7.08 -9.15 -2.01
N GLY A 50 -7.03 -10.22 -2.78
CA GLY A 50 -6.97 -10.14 -4.23
C GLY A 50 -6.99 -11.50 -4.90
N GLU A 51 -6.82 -11.50 -6.22
CA GLU A 51 -6.87 -12.70 -7.04
C GLU A 51 -5.99 -12.52 -8.29
N TYR A 52 -5.45 -13.63 -8.81
CA TYR A 52 -4.83 -13.60 -10.15
C TYR A 52 -5.91 -13.59 -11.22
N VAL A 53 -5.87 -12.60 -12.11
CA VAL A 53 -6.77 -12.52 -13.28
C VAL A 53 -6.00 -12.79 -14.57
N GLU A 54 -6.64 -13.50 -15.49
CA GLU A 54 -6.07 -13.83 -16.78
C GLU A 54 -6.30 -12.69 -17.79
N ARG A 55 -5.25 -12.30 -18.51
CA ARG A 55 -5.29 -11.28 -19.56
C ARG A 55 -5.60 -11.93 -20.91
N LYS A 56 -5.97 -11.11 -21.91
CA LYS A 56 -6.30 -11.57 -23.27
C LYS A 56 -5.18 -12.36 -23.96
N ASP A 57 -3.92 -12.16 -23.54
CA ASP A 57 -2.73 -12.84 -24.06
C ASP A 57 -2.37 -14.13 -23.29
N GLY A 58 -3.21 -14.55 -22.33
CA GLY A 58 -3.00 -15.75 -21.50
C GLY A 58 -2.07 -15.53 -20.30
N THR A 59 -1.50 -14.33 -20.13
CA THR A 59 -0.69 -14.01 -18.93
C THR A 59 -1.57 -13.74 -17.72
N LYS A 60 -1.09 -14.07 -16.51
CA LYS A 60 -1.79 -13.75 -15.26
C LYS A 60 -1.21 -12.49 -14.63
N ILE A 61 -2.09 -11.67 -14.05
CA ILE A 61 -1.71 -10.47 -13.27
C ILE A 61 -2.44 -10.49 -11.93
N TRP A 62 -1.74 -10.09 -10.87
CA TRP A 62 -2.35 -9.94 -9.56
C TRP A 62 -3.33 -8.76 -9.57
N SER A 63 -4.58 -8.99 -9.15
CA SER A 63 -5.61 -7.97 -9.06
C SER A 63 -5.99 -7.75 -7.60
N CYS A 64 -5.81 -6.53 -7.12
CA CYS A 64 -6.27 -6.09 -5.79
C CYS A 64 -7.55 -5.22 -5.88
N VAL A 65 -8.31 -5.32 -6.99
CA VAL A 65 -9.46 -4.42 -7.26
C VAL A 65 -10.57 -4.51 -6.21
N LYS A 66 -10.66 -5.64 -5.49
CA LYS A 66 -11.61 -5.85 -4.37
C LYS A 66 -10.98 -5.66 -2.99
N CYS A 67 -9.74 -5.15 -2.92
CA CYS A 67 -9.05 -4.92 -1.66
C CYS A 67 -9.54 -3.63 -1.01
N PHE A 68 -10.28 -3.75 0.10
CA PHE A 68 -10.66 -2.60 0.92
C PHE A 68 -9.74 -2.39 2.12
N TRP A 69 -8.92 -3.39 2.44
CA TRP A 69 -8.18 -3.48 3.69
C TRP A 69 -7.21 -2.31 3.90
N ILE A 70 -6.33 -2.03 2.93
CA ILE A 70 -5.34 -0.94 3.02
C ILE A 70 -5.96 0.47 3.02
N HIS A 71 -7.26 0.55 2.73
CA HIS A 71 -8.00 1.81 2.58
C HIS A 71 -8.84 2.13 3.82
N ARG A 72 -8.91 1.24 4.80
CA ARG A 72 -9.42 1.57 6.13
C ARG A 72 -8.46 2.51 6.84
N GLU A 73 -8.99 3.47 7.59
CA GLU A 73 -8.20 4.50 8.28
C GLU A 73 -7.20 3.92 9.29
N ASP A 74 -7.64 2.95 10.08
CA ASP A 74 -6.82 2.29 11.10
C ASP A 74 -5.66 1.50 10.49
N VAL A 75 -5.93 0.73 9.44
CA VAL A 75 -4.93 -0.02 8.68
C VAL A 75 -3.97 0.92 7.97
N ALA A 76 -4.49 1.91 7.23
CA ALA A 76 -3.67 2.82 6.44
C ALA A 76 -2.67 3.58 7.33
N THR A 77 -3.16 4.12 8.44
CA THR A 77 -2.35 4.86 9.41
C THR A 77 -1.34 3.97 10.11
N GLU A 78 -1.71 2.72 10.44
CA GLU A 78 -0.78 1.78 11.05
C GLU A 78 0.38 1.42 10.11
N ILE A 79 0.11 1.19 8.82
CA ILE A 79 1.16 0.94 7.82
C ILE A 79 2.13 2.11 7.78
N LEU A 80 1.63 3.35 7.79
CA LEU A 80 2.49 4.54 7.79
C LEU A 80 3.33 4.60 9.06
N ARG A 81 2.73 4.31 10.22
CA ARG A 81 3.43 4.27 11.50
C ARG A 81 4.58 3.26 11.49
N GLU A 82 4.35 2.05 10.97
CA GLU A 82 5.39 1.01 10.86
C GLU A 82 6.51 1.43 9.90
N ILE A 83 6.18 2.03 8.76
CA ILE A 83 7.17 2.58 7.82
C ILE A 83 8.00 3.68 8.49
N LEU A 84 7.36 4.66 9.14
CA LEU A 84 8.06 5.76 9.79
C LEU A 84 8.96 5.29 10.95
N ASN A 85 8.54 4.28 11.70
CA ASN A 85 9.37 3.68 12.75
C ASN A 85 10.62 3.01 12.14
N LEU A 86 10.46 2.29 11.04
CA LEU A 86 11.55 1.61 10.34
C LEU A 86 12.54 2.60 9.70
N THR A 87 12.07 3.79 9.30
CA THR A 87 12.87 4.79 8.59
C THR A 87 13.19 6.04 9.41
N LYS A 88 12.98 6.00 10.74
CA LYS A 88 13.02 7.18 11.62
C LYS A 88 14.28 8.04 11.50
N ASP A 89 15.44 7.40 11.32
CA ASP A 89 16.75 8.06 11.27
C ASP A 89 17.34 8.08 9.85
N LYS A 90 16.48 7.95 8.83
CA LYS A 90 16.89 7.88 7.42
C LYS A 90 16.41 9.12 6.67
N SER A 91 17.23 9.62 5.76
CA SER A 91 16.76 10.54 4.74
C SER A 91 15.69 9.87 3.87
N ILE A 92 14.88 10.66 3.16
CA ILE A 92 13.83 10.13 2.28
C ILE A 92 14.40 9.18 1.23
N ASP A 93 15.56 9.49 0.65
CA ASP A 93 16.17 8.63 -0.38
C ASP A 93 16.68 7.30 0.21
N GLU A 94 17.20 7.30 1.44
CA GLU A 94 17.58 6.09 2.15
C GLU A 94 16.37 5.26 2.56
N ALA A 95 15.29 5.92 3.00
CA ALA A 95 14.01 5.29 3.30
C ALA A 95 13.45 4.59 2.06
N LEU A 96 13.41 5.28 0.91
CA LEU A 96 12.93 4.70 -0.35
C LEU A 96 13.75 3.49 -0.80
N LYS A 97 15.08 3.55 -0.67
CA LYS A 97 15.95 2.40 -0.97
C LYS A 97 15.64 1.19 -0.08
N LEU A 98 15.41 1.43 1.21
CA LEU A 98 15.03 0.37 2.14
C LEU A 98 13.66 -0.23 1.80
N LEU A 99 12.67 0.63 1.54
CA LEU A 99 11.28 0.23 1.28
C LEU A 99 11.10 -0.42 -0.11
N ASP A 100 12.06 -0.29 -1.03
CA ASP A 100 12.04 -1.02 -2.31
C ASP A 100 12.23 -2.54 -2.14
N ASN A 101 12.66 -2.99 -0.95
CA ASN A 101 12.68 -4.40 -0.59
C ASN A 101 11.25 -4.91 -0.36
N HIS A 102 10.73 -5.65 -1.35
CA HIS A 102 9.37 -6.17 -1.31
C HIS A 102 9.12 -7.16 -0.16
N GLU A 103 10.09 -8.02 0.18
CA GLU A 103 9.96 -8.96 1.31
C GLU A 103 9.80 -8.21 2.64
N LEU A 104 10.54 -7.11 2.83
CA LEU A 104 10.41 -6.24 4.00
C LEU A 104 9.02 -5.58 4.05
N MET A 105 8.52 -5.11 2.91
CA MET A 105 7.18 -4.54 2.83
C MET A 105 6.10 -5.57 3.16
N LEU A 106 6.25 -6.82 2.71
CA LEU A 106 5.32 -7.90 3.07
C LEU A 106 5.39 -8.25 4.55
N LYS A 107 6.56 -8.17 5.21
CA LYS A 107 6.65 -8.33 6.68
C LYS A 107 5.86 -7.26 7.42
N ILE A 108 5.87 -6.01 6.94
CA ILE A 108 5.00 -4.94 7.48
C ILE A 108 3.54 -5.30 7.23
N LYS A 109 3.18 -5.76 6.02
CA LYS A 109 1.82 -6.19 5.68
C LYS A 109 1.31 -7.23 6.67
N GLU A 110 2.03 -8.33 6.88
CA GLU A 110 1.60 -9.41 7.78
C GLU A 110 1.44 -8.91 9.22
N LYS A 111 2.41 -8.15 9.73
CA LYS A 111 2.33 -7.57 11.08
C LYS A 111 1.08 -6.71 11.27
N VAL A 112 0.76 -5.86 10.29
CA VAL A 112 -0.44 -5.01 10.36
C VAL A 112 -1.71 -5.86 10.19
N LYS A 113 -1.69 -6.87 9.32
CA LYS A 113 -2.82 -7.78 9.07
C LYS A 113 -3.18 -8.60 10.30
N GLU A 114 -2.19 -9.09 11.06
CA GLU A 114 -2.41 -9.77 12.34
C GLU A 114 -3.14 -8.88 13.36
N LYS A 115 -2.78 -7.59 13.41
CA LYS A 115 -3.39 -6.62 14.33
C LYS A 115 -4.77 -6.15 13.87
N TYR A 116 -4.95 -5.98 12.57
CA TYR A 116 -6.16 -5.49 11.93
C TYR A 116 -6.51 -6.43 10.77
N PRO A 117 -7.16 -7.58 11.02
CA PRO A 117 -7.48 -8.51 9.96
C PRO A 117 -8.43 -7.89 8.93
N PRO A 118 -8.45 -8.40 7.68
CA PRO A 118 -9.46 -8.03 6.70
C PRO A 118 -10.84 -8.43 7.24
N ASN A 119 -11.79 -7.50 7.25
CA ASN A 119 -13.17 -7.84 7.56
C ASN A 119 -13.77 -8.49 6.30
N ARG A 120 -14.40 -9.67 6.47
CA ARG A 120 -15.19 -10.30 5.39
C ARG A 120 -16.45 -9.50 5.10
#